data_AF-A0A4Q2DW53-F1
#
_entry.id   AF-A0A4Q2DW53-F1
#
_cell.length_a   1.000
_cell.length_b   1.000
_cell.length_c   1.000
_cell.angle_alpha   90.00
_cell.angle_beta   90.00
_cell.angle_gamma   90.00
#
_symmetry.space_group_name_H-M   'P 1'
#
loop_
_entity.id
_entity.type
_entity.pdbx_description
1 polymer ?
#
loop_
_entity_poly.entity_id
_entity_poly.type
_entity_poly.pdbx_seq_one_letter_code
_entity_poly.pdbx_strand_id
1 'polypeptide(L)'
;MLFSQNNCVHKHHPYFLVNSGSSLILHGTNVDLISLVTQASFSASLVHIRGHPTAIVTHLDTEYLTPPPPLSPDVKFWSVFIPLSQRQSDVNELVFGAKGEGSGDYTEIVVEILVRGGAGKKRNVERELEAWSLSLGPCQWNDLEALKTIASKRVPVEAPTAADPTQNLSFNLSLTTAQQEARSQVPLPYAHEGKPIEKPVDAKGAIFYDPDSADDLDDDDPDEDLDI
;
A
#
# COMPACT_ATOMS: atom_id res chain seq x y z
N MET A 1 15.74 -29.80 -4.69
CA MET A 1 15.82 -29.57 -6.15
C MET A 1 16.88 -28.51 -6.39
N LEU A 2 17.88 -28.82 -7.21
CA LEU A 2 18.98 -27.93 -7.58
C LEU A 2 18.44 -26.85 -8.54
N PHE A 3 18.45 -25.59 -8.11
CA PHE A 3 18.24 -24.47 -9.02
C PHE A 3 19.48 -24.36 -9.92
N SER A 4 19.34 -24.84 -11.16
CA SER A 4 20.35 -24.73 -12.21
C SER A 4 20.52 -23.25 -12.56
N GLN A 5 21.70 -22.70 -12.30
CA GLN A 5 22.15 -21.45 -12.87
C GLN A 5 22.18 -21.62 -14.39
N ASN A 6 21.30 -20.94 -15.12
CA ASN A 6 21.55 -20.28 -16.41
C ASN A 6 20.22 -19.82 -17.02
N ASN A 7 20.16 -18.54 -17.42
CA ASN A 7 19.06 -17.81 -18.10
C ASN A 7 18.05 -17.00 -17.26
N CYS A 8 18.43 -16.55 -16.06
CA CYS A 8 17.54 -15.80 -15.17
C CYS A 8 17.81 -14.28 -15.19
N VAL A 9 17.77 -13.59 -16.34
CA VAL A 9 18.27 -12.18 -16.41
C VAL A 9 17.56 -11.26 -17.41
N HIS A 10 16.23 -11.12 -17.37
CA HIS A 10 15.59 -10.02 -18.12
C HIS A 10 14.85 -8.96 -17.28
N LYS A 11 14.62 -9.19 -15.98
CA LYS A 11 14.15 -8.13 -15.05
C LYS A 11 14.96 -7.98 -13.75
N HIS A 12 15.72 -9.00 -13.34
CA HIS A 12 16.58 -8.98 -12.14
C HIS A 12 17.88 -8.16 -12.27
N HIS A 13 18.14 -7.58 -13.44
CA HIS A 13 19.43 -6.99 -13.80
C HIS A 13 19.86 -5.78 -12.92
N PRO A 14 19.01 -4.96 -12.27
CA PRO A 14 19.52 -3.90 -11.40
C PRO A 14 19.92 -4.40 -10.00
N TYR A 15 19.13 -5.25 -9.35
CA TYR A 15 19.38 -5.65 -7.96
C TYR A 15 20.52 -6.67 -7.80
N PHE A 16 20.67 -7.60 -8.75
CA PHE A 16 21.73 -8.62 -8.70
C PHE A 16 23.11 -8.12 -9.17
N LEU A 17 23.18 -7.09 -10.01
CA LEU A 17 24.45 -6.49 -10.43
C LEU A 17 24.99 -5.42 -9.49
N VAL A 18 24.15 -4.85 -8.62
CA VAL A 18 24.60 -3.87 -7.62
C VAL A 18 25.37 -4.55 -6.47
N ASN A 19 25.17 -5.84 -6.23
CA ASN A 19 25.92 -6.60 -5.22
C ASN A 19 26.64 -7.81 -5.83
N SER A 20 27.83 -7.59 -6.38
CA SER A 20 28.81 -8.64 -6.74
C SER A 20 29.39 -9.39 -5.52
N GLY A 21 28.61 -9.49 -4.43
CA GLY A 21 28.99 -10.03 -3.13
C GLY A 21 28.29 -11.34 -2.81
N SER A 22 28.81 -12.04 -1.80
CA SER A 22 28.37 -13.33 -1.26
C SER A 22 26.85 -13.53 -1.24
N SER A 23 26.38 -14.56 -1.96
CA SER A 23 25.00 -15.06 -1.89
C SER A 23 24.87 -16.08 -0.76
N LEU A 24 23.81 -15.96 0.05
CA LEU A 24 23.46 -16.90 1.11
C LEU A 24 22.11 -17.53 0.79
N ILE A 25 22.10 -18.83 0.48
CA ILE A 25 20.88 -19.59 0.23
C ILE A 25 20.58 -20.41 1.48
N LEU A 26 19.49 -20.08 2.17
CA LEU A 26 19.01 -20.84 3.33
C LEU A 26 17.81 -21.66 2.89
N HIS A 27 17.95 -22.98 2.95
CA HIS A 27 16.84 -23.91 2.82
C HIS A 27 16.42 -24.34 4.22
N GLY A 28 15.30 -23.83 4.72
CA GLY A 28 14.78 -24.26 6.01
C GLY A 28 13.58 -23.45 6.45
N THR A 29 12.68 -24.09 7.19
CA THR A 29 11.51 -23.49 7.84
C THR A 29 11.78 -23.09 9.29
N ASN A 30 13.05 -23.11 9.73
CA ASN A 30 13.40 -22.78 11.10
C ASN A 30 13.19 -21.27 11.34
N VAL A 31 12.11 -20.96 12.06
CA VAL A 31 11.63 -19.61 12.34
C VAL A 31 12.70 -18.78 13.08
N ASP A 32 13.48 -19.39 13.96
CA ASP A 32 14.49 -18.71 14.77
C ASP A 32 15.61 -18.15 13.88
N LEU A 33 16.13 -18.96 12.95
CA LEU A 33 17.17 -18.52 12.01
C LEU A 33 16.65 -17.48 11.01
N ILE A 34 15.43 -17.67 10.51
CA ILE A 34 14.81 -16.71 9.59
C ILE A 34 14.63 -15.35 10.28
N SER A 35 14.21 -15.33 11.54
CA SER A 35 14.03 -14.09 12.30
C SER A 35 15.32 -13.29 12.42
N LEU A 36 16.45 -13.95 12.65
CA LEU A 36 17.78 -13.32 12.78
C LEU A 36 18.29 -12.74 11.45
N VAL A 37 18.09 -13.46 10.35
CA VAL A 37 18.59 -13.06 9.02
C VAL A 37 17.67 -12.03 8.35
N THR A 38 16.42 -11.91 8.80
CA THR A 38 15.46 -10.96 8.25
C THR A 38 15.44 -9.60 8.94
N GLN A 39 16.10 -9.45 10.10
CA GLN A 39 16.15 -8.19 10.84
C GLN A 39 16.67 -7.03 9.98
N ALA A 40 16.12 -5.83 10.18
CA ALA A 40 16.60 -4.62 9.52
C ALA A 40 18.03 -4.22 9.93
N SER A 41 18.50 -4.75 11.07
CA SER A 41 19.88 -4.60 11.57
C SER A 41 20.90 -5.49 10.86
N PHE A 42 20.44 -6.51 10.13
CA PHE A 42 21.30 -7.39 9.36
C PHE A 42 21.91 -6.65 8.16
N SER A 43 22.81 -7.31 7.41
CA SER A 43 23.59 -6.64 6.36
C SER A 43 22.71 -5.93 5.33
N ALA A 44 22.96 -4.64 5.11
CA ALA A 44 22.30 -3.85 4.07
C ALA A 44 22.71 -4.28 2.64
N SER A 45 23.82 -5.02 2.50
CA SER A 45 24.27 -5.54 1.20
C SER A 45 23.53 -6.83 0.78
N LEU A 46 22.62 -7.34 1.61
CA LEU A 46 21.94 -8.61 1.35
C LEU A 46 20.50 -8.39 0.92
N VAL A 47 20.19 -8.92 -0.26
CA VAL A 47 18.83 -9.11 -0.77
C VAL A 47 18.28 -10.38 -0.16
N HIS A 48 17.07 -10.31 0.40
CA HIS A 48 16.37 -11.48 0.91
C HIS A 48 15.24 -11.86 -0.05
N ILE A 49 15.17 -13.14 -0.42
CA ILE A 49 14.18 -13.67 -1.35
C ILE A 49 13.42 -14.79 -0.63
N ARG A 50 12.09 -14.72 -0.64
CA ARG A 50 11.21 -15.71 -0.01
C ARG A 50 10.16 -16.18 -1.00
N GLY A 51 10.08 -17.50 -1.19
CA GLY A 51 9.05 -18.13 -2.00
C GLY A 51 7.79 -18.39 -1.18
N HIS A 52 6.64 -18.12 -1.78
CA HIS A 52 5.31 -18.25 -1.20
C HIS A 52 4.38 -19.00 -2.17
N PRO A 53 3.45 -19.82 -1.66
CA PRO A 53 2.41 -20.41 -2.50
C PRO A 53 1.48 -19.33 -3.06
N THR A 54 1.01 -19.52 -4.30
CA THR A 54 0.06 -18.63 -4.98
C THR A 54 -1.26 -18.49 -4.21
N ALA A 55 -1.66 -19.51 -3.46
CA ALA A 55 -2.86 -19.54 -2.62
C ALA A 55 -2.95 -18.36 -1.63
N ILE A 56 -1.81 -17.85 -1.11
CA ILE A 56 -1.80 -16.66 -0.24
C ILE A 56 -2.35 -15.45 -0.99
N VAL A 57 -1.94 -15.25 -2.24
CA VAL A 57 -2.38 -14.10 -3.05
C VAL A 57 -3.87 -14.21 -3.38
N THR A 58 -4.33 -15.41 -3.75
CA THR A 58 -5.76 -15.68 -3.98
C THR A 58 -6.58 -15.38 -2.72
N HIS A 59 -6.14 -15.84 -1.57
CA HIS A 59 -6.81 -15.60 -0.29
C HIS A 59 -6.86 -14.11 0.08
N LEU A 60 -5.78 -13.36 -0.17
CA LEU A 60 -5.76 -11.91 0.04
C LEU A 60 -6.72 -11.16 -0.89
N ASP A 61 -6.88 -11.60 -2.14
CA ASP A 61 -7.88 -11.02 -3.05
C ASP A 61 -9.31 -11.32 -2.61
N THR A 62 -9.59 -12.55 -2.14
CA THR A 62 -10.95 -12.99 -1.83
C THR A 62 -11.44 -12.53 -0.46
N GLU A 63 -10.64 -12.73 0.59
CA GLU A 63 -11.07 -12.47 1.97
C GLU A 63 -10.80 -11.04 2.42
N TYR A 64 -9.67 -10.46 1.99
CA TYR A 64 -9.24 -9.13 2.42
C TYR A 64 -9.45 -8.04 1.35
N LEU A 65 -9.84 -8.43 0.13
CA LEU A 65 -9.97 -7.53 -1.02
C LEU A 65 -8.69 -6.72 -1.29
N THR A 66 -7.54 -7.28 -0.95
CA THR A 66 -6.20 -6.69 -1.09
C THR A 66 -5.36 -7.48 -2.09
N PRO A 67 -5.66 -7.42 -3.40
CA PRO A 67 -4.80 -8.03 -4.41
C PRO A 67 -3.43 -7.35 -4.44
N PRO A 68 -2.41 -7.97 -5.06
CA PRO A 68 -1.11 -7.35 -5.18
C PRO A 68 -1.13 -6.00 -5.93
N PRO A 69 -0.20 -5.10 -5.63
CA PRO A 69 0.01 -3.88 -6.40
C PRO A 69 0.26 -4.18 -7.89
N PRO A 70 -0.23 -3.32 -8.81
CA PRO A 70 -0.84 -2.01 -8.57
C PRO A 70 -2.36 -2.06 -8.29
N LEU A 71 -2.97 -3.25 -8.13
CA LEU A 71 -4.42 -3.38 -7.95
C LEU A 71 -4.92 -2.97 -6.57
N SER A 72 -4.03 -2.87 -5.58
CA SER A 72 -4.29 -2.26 -4.29
C SER A 72 -3.07 -1.44 -3.83
N PRO A 73 -3.25 -0.50 -2.88
CA PRO A 73 -2.14 0.30 -2.36
C PRO A 73 -1.08 -0.58 -1.68
N ASP A 74 0.20 -0.30 -1.95
CA ASP A 74 1.35 -1.05 -1.41
C ASP A 74 1.27 -1.24 0.11
N VAL A 75 1.03 -0.14 0.83
CA VAL A 75 0.97 -0.14 2.30
C VAL A 75 -0.11 -1.10 2.80
N LYS A 76 -1.27 -1.10 2.15
CA LYS A 76 -2.39 -1.96 2.51
C LYS A 76 -2.06 -3.42 2.22
N PHE A 77 -1.57 -3.72 1.01
CA PHE A 77 -1.17 -5.07 0.65
C PHE A 77 -0.12 -5.64 1.62
N TRP A 78 0.97 -4.93 1.85
CA TRP A 78 2.05 -5.40 2.72
C TRP A 78 1.65 -5.52 4.18
N SER A 79 0.74 -4.66 4.67
CA SER A 79 0.23 -4.75 6.04
C SER A 79 -0.51 -6.06 6.34
N VAL A 80 -1.13 -6.68 5.32
CA VAL A 80 -1.84 -7.96 5.44
C VAL A 80 -0.97 -9.14 5.01
N PHE A 81 -0.22 -8.99 3.91
CA PHE A 81 0.62 -10.04 3.36
C PHE A 81 1.72 -10.50 4.32
N ILE A 82 2.42 -9.57 4.95
CA ILE A 82 3.56 -9.88 5.84
C ILE A 82 3.15 -10.75 7.04
N PRO A 83 2.18 -10.34 7.87
CA PRO A 83 1.80 -11.14 9.03
C PRO A 83 1.20 -12.48 8.63
N LEU A 84 0.42 -12.54 7.54
CA LEU A 84 -0.16 -13.80 7.04
C LEU A 84 0.94 -14.76 6.56
N SER A 85 1.84 -14.29 5.72
CA SER A 85 2.91 -15.11 5.14
C SER A 85 3.95 -15.61 6.15
N GLN A 86 4.04 -14.99 7.33
CA GLN A 86 4.90 -15.43 8.42
C GLN A 86 4.27 -16.51 9.30
N ARG A 87 2.94 -16.65 9.28
CA ARG A 87 2.22 -17.67 10.06
C ARG A 87 2.13 -18.97 9.25
N GLN A 88 3.12 -19.82 9.44
CA GLN A 88 3.23 -21.08 8.69
C GLN A 88 2.00 -21.99 8.87
N SER A 89 1.34 -21.98 10.04
CA SER A 89 0.09 -22.72 10.27
C SER A 89 -1.00 -22.30 9.30
N ASP A 90 -1.21 -21.00 9.16
CA ASP A 90 -2.28 -20.42 8.34
C ASP A 90 -1.98 -20.67 6.87
N VAL A 91 -0.72 -20.45 6.46
CA VAL A 91 -0.28 -20.76 5.09
C VAL A 91 -0.47 -22.24 4.77
N ASN A 92 -0.14 -23.13 5.72
CA ASN A 92 -0.35 -24.56 5.54
C ASN A 92 -1.84 -24.92 5.50
N GLU A 93 -2.70 -24.24 6.26
CA GLU A 93 -4.15 -24.46 6.20
C GLU A 93 -4.75 -23.96 4.88
N LEU A 94 -4.26 -22.84 4.35
CA LEU A 94 -4.67 -22.33 3.04
C LEU A 94 -4.32 -23.29 1.91
N VAL A 95 -3.17 -23.96 2.00
CA VAL A 95 -2.67 -24.89 0.97
C VAL A 95 -3.23 -26.30 1.19
N PHE A 96 -3.12 -26.85 2.40
CA PHE A 96 -3.39 -28.26 2.72
C PHE A 96 -4.65 -28.48 3.57
N GLY A 97 -5.37 -27.42 3.94
CA GLY A 97 -6.59 -27.53 4.74
C GLY A 97 -7.80 -28.00 3.92
N ALA A 98 -8.96 -28.10 4.57
CA ALA A 98 -10.18 -28.67 3.97
C ALA A 98 -10.68 -27.92 2.73
N LYS A 99 -10.35 -26.62 2.62
CA LYS A 99 -10.67 -25.76 1.47
C LYS A 99 -9.43 -25.44 0.62
N GLY A 100 -8.26 -25.96 0.99
CA GLY A 100 -7.03 -25.72 0.26
C GLY A 100 -6.98 -26.51 -1.03
N GLU A 101 -6.27 -25.97 -2.03
CA GLU A 101 -6.08 -26.62 -3.33
C GLU A 101 -5.09 -27.80 -3.27
N GLY A 102 -4.61 -28.15 -2.08
CA GLY A 102 -3.53 -29.11 -1.86
C GLY A 102 -2.17 -28.49 -2.18
N SER A 103 -1.17 -29.32 -2.44
CA SER A 103 0.18 -28.86 -2.82
C SER A 103 0.22 -28.01 -4.11
N GLY A 104 -0.91 -27.81 -4.78
CA GLY A 104 -1.01 -27.07 -6.04
C GLY A 104 -0.16 -27.65 -7.16
N ASP A 105 -0.14 -26.94 -8.29
CA ASP A 105 0.83 -27.15 -9.34
C ASP A 105 2.19 -26.62 -8.85
N TYR A 106 3.19 -27.49 -8.67
CA TYR A 106 4.53 -27.16 -8.17
C TYR A 106 5.35 -26.31 -9.18
N THR A 107 4.70 -25.84 -10.23
CA THR A 107 5.27 -25.09 -11.34
C THR A 107 5.32 -23.60 -11.05
N GLU A 108 4.44 -23.06 -10.21
CA GLU A 108 4.30 -21.62 -9.99
C GLU A 108 4.44 -21.25 -8.51
N ILE A 109 5.24 -20.21 -8.24
CA ILE A 109 5.37 -19.62 -6.91
C ILE A 109 5.39 -18.09 -7.00
N VAL A 110 4.95 -17.45 -5.94
CA VAL A 110 5.12 -16.01 -5.75
C VAL A 110 6.38 -15.77 -4.94
N VAL A 111 7.11 -14.70 -5.26
CA VAL A 111 8.41 -14.40 -4.68
C VAL A 111 8.37 -13.01 -4.05
N GLU A 112 8.57 -12.97 -2.74
CA GLU A 112 8.79 -11.73 -2.00
C GLU A 112 10.29 -11.40 -2.03
N ILE A 113 10.61 -10.20 -2.53
CA ILE A 113 11.97 -9.66 -2.56
C ILE A 113 12.05 -8.53 -1.55
N LEU A 114 13.01 -8.61 -0.63
CA LEU A 114 13.28 -7.59 0.38
C LEU A 114 14.69 -7.05 0.18
N VAL A 115 14.77 -5.75 -0.12
CA VAL A 115 16.01 -4.99 -0.26
C VAL A 115 16.16 -4.04 0.92
N ARG A 116 17.33 -4.03 1.56
CA ARG A 116 17.65 -3.12 2.66
C ARG A 116 18.49 -1.97 2.13
N GLY A 117 17.94 -0.77 2.08
CA GLY A 117 18.64 0.44 1.66
C GLY A 117 19.04 1.28 2.87
N GLY A 118 20.30 1.73 2.95
CA GLY A 118 20.68 2.69 3.98
C GLY A 118 22.17 2.99 4.09
N ALA A 119 22.63 3.97 3.32
CA ALA A 119 23.82 4.75 3.70
C ALA A 119 23.35 5.90 4.60
N GLY A 120 23.37 5.72 5.93
CA GLY A 120 23.03 6.78 6.90
C GLY A 120 22.24 6.30 8.12
N LYS A 121 21.72 7.27 8.91
CA LYS A 121 20.98 7.01 10.17
C LYS A 121 19.59 6.39 9.99
N LYS A 122 19.00 6.43 8.80
CA LYS A 122 17.69 5.84 8.50
C LYS A 122 17.89 4.59 7.64
N ARG A 123 17.49 3.44 8.18
CA ARG A 123 17.43 2.16 7.46
C ARG A 123 16.08 2.09 6.76
N ASN A 124 16.06 1.99 5.45
CA ASN A 124 14.85 1.75 4.65
C ASN A 124 14.77 0.26 4.28
N VAL A 125 13.55 -0.30 4.29
CA VAL A 125 13.28 -1.66 3.82
C VAL A 125 12.28 -1.55 2.68
N GLU A 126 12.73 -1.92 1.49
CA GLU A 126 11.92 -1.95 0.28
C GLU A 126 11.51 -3.40 -0.02
N ARG A 127 10.26 -3.57 -0.46
CA ARG A 127 9.67 -4.88 -0.75
C ARG A 127 9.02 -4.86 -2.12
N GLU A 128 9.25 -5.92 -2.87
CA GLU A 128 8.64 -6.14 -4.18
C GLU A 128 8.06 -7.56 -4.25
N LEU A 129 6.97 -7.70 -5.00
CA LEU A 129 6.33 -8.99 -5.26
C LEU A 129 6.58 -9.39 -6.71
N GLU A 130 7.32 -10.46 -6.91
CA GLU A 130 7.55 -11.09 -8.20
C GLU A 130 6.96 -12.50 -8.23
N ALA A 131 7.14 -13.20 -9.35
CA ALA A 131 6.73 -14.57 -9.49
C ALA A 131 7.77 -15.40 -10.23
N TRP A 132 7.66 -16.71 -10.05
CA TRP A 132 8.44 -17.68 -10.77
C TRP A 132 7.53 -18.78 -11.30
N SER A 133 7.69 -19.10 -12.57
CA SER A 133 7.07 -20.27 -13.20
C SER A 133 8.14 -21.21 -13.75
N LEU A 134 7.91 -22.52 -13.70
CA LEU A 134 8.83 -23.51 -14.26
C LEU A 134 8.93 -23.38 -15.79
N SER A 135 7.88 -22.90 -16.46
CA SER A 135 7.84 -22.72 -17.91
C SER A 135 8.45 -21.39 -18.37
N LEU A 136 8.16 -20.30 -17.64
CA LEU A 136 8.56 -18.93 -18.01
C LEU A 136 9.84 -18.45 -17.29
N GLY A 137 10.23 -19.10 -16.20
CA GLY A 137 11.24 -18.59 -15.28
C GLY A 137 10.69 -17.41 -14.46
N PRO A 138 11.53 -16.41 -14.13
CA PRO A 138 11.07 -15.20 -13.46
C PRO A 138 10.09 -14.42 -14.31
N CYS A 139 8.97 -14.06 -13.71
CA CYS A 139 7.89 -13.32 -14.36
C CYS A 139 7.20 -12.39 -13.35
N GLN A 140 6.25 -11.59 -13.85
CA GLN A 140 5.41 -10.81 -12.96
C GLN A 140 4.32 -11.69 -12.35
N TRP A 141 3.81 -11.31 -11.19
CA TRP A 141 2.78 -12.11 -10.50
C TRP A 141 1.50 -12.27 -11.34
N ASN A 142 1.18 -11.31 -12.22
CA ASN A 142 0.02 -11.36 -13.10
C ASN A 142 0.22 -12.22 -14.36
N ASP A 143 1.44 -12.69 -14.61
CA ASP A 143 1.74 -13.62 -15.70
C ASP A 143 1.45 -15.08 -15.30
N LEU A 144 1.39 -15.39 -14.00
CA LEU A 144 1.11 -16.72 -13.47
C LEU A 144 -0.30 -17.18 -13.83
N GLU A 145 -0.44 -18.39 -14.38
CA GLU A 145 -1.74 -18.96 -14.74
C GLU A 145 -2.67 -19.01 -13.51
N ALA A 146 -2.14 -19.36 -12.35
CA ALA A 146 -2.90 -19.42 -11.10
C ALA A 146 -3.49 -18.06 -10.68
N LEU A 147 -2.87 -16.93 -11.08
CA LEU A 147 -3.25 -15.58 -10.63
C LEU A 147 -3.83 -14.70 -11.74
N LYS A 148 -3.91 -15.19 -12.99
CA LYS A 148 -4.50 -14.45 -14.12
C LYS A 148 -5.93 -13.99 -13.88
N THR A 149 -6.72 -14.76 -13.14
CA THR A 149 -8.11 -14.41 -12.79
C THR A 149 -8.16 -13.12 -11.97
N ILE A 150 -7.23 -12.93 -11.04
CA ILE A 150 -7.15 -11.73 -10.19
C ILE A 150 -6.82 -10.51 -11.04
N ALA A 151 -5.84 -10.64 -11.94
CA ALA A 151 -5.46 -9.58 -12.86
C ALA A 151 -6.63 -9.19 -13.78
N SER A 152 -7.25 -10.18 -14.42
CA SER A 152 -8.34 -9.98 -15.39
C SER A 152 -9.60 -9.40 -14.77
N LYS A 153 -9.91 -9.74 -13.50
CA LYS A 153 -11.07 -9.21 -12.76
C LYS A 153 -11.00 -7.70 -12.55
N ARG A 154 -9.81 -7.12 -12.55
CA ARG A 154 -9.59 -5.72 -12.13
C ARG A 154 -8.83 -4.86 -13.13
N VAL A 155 -8.54 -5.33 -14.35
CA VAL A 155 -8.21 -4.43 -15.45
C VAL A 155 -9.46 -3.58 -15.71
N PRO A 156 -9.44 -2.27 -15.45
CA PRO A 156 -10.48 -1.40 -15.98
C PRO A 156 -10.35 -1.51 -17.49
N VAL A 157 -11.42 -1.95 -18.16
CA VAL A 157 -11.62 -1.56 -19.56
C VAL A 157 -11.32 -0.07 -19.61
N GLU A 158 -10.30 0.29 -20.39
CA GLU A 158 -9.90 1.66 -20.64
C GLU A 158 -11.17 2.48 -20.87
N ALA A 159 -11.57 3.25 -19.86
CA ALA A 159 -12.81 3.99 -19.91
C ALA A 159 -12.62 5.01 -21.04
N PRO A 160 -13.46 5.02 -22.10
CA PRO A 160 -13.43 6.11 -23.05
C PRO A 160 -13.69 7.38 -22.23
N THR A 161 -12.73 8.30 -22.23
CA THR A 161 -12.77 9.65 -21.61
C THR A 161 -14.15 9.97 -21.04
N ALA A 162 -14.37 9.62 -19.77
CA ALA A 162 -15.67 9.79 -19.15
C ALA A 162 -16.05 11.27 -19.27
N ALA A 163 -17.15 11.53 -19.99
CA ALA A 163 -17.74 12.86 -20.02
C ALA A 163 -17.92 13.33 -18.57
N ASP A 164 -17.47 14.55 -18.29
CA ASP A 164 -17.58 15.18 -16.98
C ASP A 164 -18.98 14.91 -16.40
N PRO A 165 -19.10 14.25 -15.22
CA PRO A 165 -20.38 13.85 -14.65
C PRO A 165 -21.31 15.04 -14.38
N THR A 166 -20.79 16.27 -14.45
CA THR A 166 -21.56 17.51 -14.32
C THR A 166 -22.24 17.96 -15.63
N GLN A 167 -21.97 17.32 -16.77
CA GLN A 167 -22.49 17.73 -18.09
C GLN A 167 -24.00 17.53 -18.29
N ASN A 168 -24.67 16.70 -17.47
CA ASN A 168 -26.11 16.42 -17.58
C ASN A 168 -26.96 17.12 -16.50
N LEU A 169 -26.41 18.12 -15.81
CA LEU A 169 -27.15 18.88 -14.83
C LEU A 169 -27.94 19.99 -15.53
N SER A 170 -29.20 20.19 -15.13
CA SER A 170 -30.04 21.30 -15.60
C SER A 170 -29.57 22.68 -15.11
N PHE A 171 -28.53 22.70 -14.28
CA PHE A 171 -27.88 23.87 -13.73
C PHE A 171 -26.37 23.68 -13.75
N ASN A 172 -25.63 24.75 -13.98
CA ASN A 172 -24.17 24.72 -14.05
C ASN A 172 -23.57 24.76 -12.64
N LEU A 173 -22.76 23.75 -12.28
CA LEU A 173 -22.02 23.72 -11.01
C LEU A 173 -20.73 24.54 -11.04
N SER A 174 -20.24 24.87 -12.24
CA SER A 174 -19.03 25.65 -12.44
C SER A 174 -19.40 27.12 -12.65
N LEU A 175 -18.72 28.02 -11.93
CA LEU A 175 -18.85 29.45 -12.17
C LEU A 175 -18.13 29.79 -13.48
N THR A 176 -18.78 30.58 -14.34
CA THR A 176 -18.05 31.21 -15.44
C THR A 176 -17.13 32.30 -14.89
N THR A 177 -16.06 32.64 -15.62
CA THR A 177 -15.13 33.72 -15.24
C THR A 177 -15.87 35.02 -14.94
N ALA A 178 -16.86 35.37 -15.79
CA ALA A 178 -17.71 36.54 -15.59
C ALA A 178 -18.56 36.48 -14.31
N GLN A 179 -19.07 35.30 -13.92
CA GLN A 179 -19.83 35.13 -12.68
C GLN A 179 -18.95 35.22 -11.44
N GLN A 180 -17.73 34.70 -11.52
CA GLN A 180 -16.77 34.78 -10.42
C GLN A 180 -16.32 36.23 -10.20
N GLU A 181 -16.09 36.98 -11.26
CA GLU A 181 -15.81 38.43 -11.21
C GLU A 181 -17.00 39.23 -10.67
N ALA A 182 -18.23 38.92 -11.12
CA ALA A 182 -19.41 39.59 -10.59
C ALA A 182 -19.57 39.34 -9.08
N ARG A 183 -19.32 38.11 -8.62
CA ARG A 183 -19.41 37.74 -7.20
C ARG A 183 -18.34 38.42 -6.35
N SER A 184 -17.12 38.62 -6.86
CA SER A 184 -16.06 39.32 -6.14
C SER A 184 -16.29 40.82 -6.02
N GLN A 185 -17.11 41.41 -6.91
CA GLN A 185 -17.47 42.83 -6.88
C GLN A 185 -18.70 43.13 -6.01
N VAL A 186 -19.42 42.11 -5.51
CA VAL A 186 -20.57 42.34 -4.62
C VAL A 186 -20.07 42.89 -3.29
N PRO A 187 -20.45 44.12 -2.90
CA PRO A 187 -20.03 44.71 -1.63
C PRO A 187 -20.60 43.88 -0.48
N LEU A 188 -19.73 43.30 0.33
CA LEU A 188 -20.13 42.55 1.51
C LEU A 188 -20.59 43.53 2.60
N PRO A 189 -21.84 43.46 3.10
CA PRO A 189 -22.41 44.45 4.01
C PRO A 189 -21.63 44.69 5.32
N TYR A 190 -20.71 43.78 5.68
CA TYR A 190 -19.93 43.83 6.93
C TYR A 190 -18.44 43.50 6.75
N ALA A 191 -17.92 43.47 5.51
CA ALA A 191 -16.48 43.34 5.32
C ALA A 191 -15.83 44.69 5.63
N HIS A 192 -15.40 44.87 6.88
CA HIS A 192 -14.56 45.99 7.26
C HIS A 192 -13.21 45.83 6.56
N GLU A 193 -13.07 46.42 5.38
CA GLU A 193 -11.80 46.51 4.65
C GLU A 193 -10.81 47.37 5.46
N GLY A 194 -10.16 46.78 6.46
CA GLY A 194 -8.87 47.17 7.03
C GLY A 194 -8.67 48.61 7.51
N LYS A 195 -9.65 49.51 7.42
CA LYS A 195 -9.58 50.85 7.98
C LYS A 195 -10.08 50.75 9.41
N PRO A 196 -9.20 50.95 10.41
CA PRO A 196 -9.64 51.02 11.79
C PRO A 196 -10.66 52.15 11.84
N ILE A 197 -11.87 51.81 12.26
CA ILE A 197 -12.88 52.80 12.59
C ILE A 197 -12.23 53.67 13.66
N GLU A 198 -11.93 54.92 13.32
CA GLU A 198 -11.61 55.96 14.30
C GLU A 198 -12.86 56.16 15.16
N LYS A 199 -13.04 55.28 16.15
CA LYS A 199 -13.94 55.47 17.27
C LYS A 199 -13.12 56.03 18.42
N PRO A 200 -13.63 57.05 19.12
CA PRO A 200 -12.93 57.66 20.23
C PRO A 200 -12.78 56.62 21.35
N VAL A 201 -11.59 56.65 21.93
CA VAL A 201 -11.12 56.17 23.24
C VAL A 201 -12.21 55.63 24.19
N ASP A 202 -11.89 54.49 24.81
CA ASP A 202 -12.62 53.78 25.89
C ASP A 202 -13.60 52.67 25.49
N ALA A 203 -13.06 51.55 24.98
CA ALA A 203 -13.38 50.21 25.49
C ALA A 203 -12.43 49.18 24.87
N LYS A 204 -11.47 48.68 25.65
CA LYS A 204 -10.76 47.43 25.35
C LYS A 204 -11.72 46.27 25.55
N GLY A 205 -12.53 45.96 24.54
CA GLY A 205 -13.33 44.75 24.50
C GLY A 205 -12.44 43.56 24.16
N ALA A 206 -11.67 43.07 25.12
CA ALA A 206 -11.04 41.76 25.01
C ALA A 206 -12.14 40.70 25.21
N ILE A 207 -12.36 39.85 24.22
CA ILE A 207 -13.23 38.68 24.36
C ILE A 207 -12.41 37.66 25.17
N PHE A 208 -12.73 37.55 26.45
CA PHE A 208 -12.21 36.49 27.31
C PHE A 208 -13.17 35.32 27.21
N TYR A 209 -12.67 34.23 26.65
CA TYR A 209 -13.32 32.93 26.68
C TYR A 209 -12.99 32.28 28.02
N ASP A 210 -14.02 31.94 28.78
CA ASP A 210 -13.89 31.17 30.02
C ASP A 210 -14.42 29.77 29.66
N PRO A 211 -13.58 28.73 29.58
CA PRO A 211 -14.01 27.39 29.21
C PRO A 211 -15.02 26.92 30.25
N ASP A 212 -16.24 26.65 29.80
CA ASP A 212 -17.29 26.12 30.65
C ASP A 212 -17.27 24.59 30.61
N SER A 213 -17.96 23.95 31.54
CA SER A 213 -18.02 22.49 31.63
C SER A 213 -18.71 21.80 30.43
N ALA A 214 -19.07 22.57 29.39
CA ALA A 214 -19.59 22.05 28.14
C ALA A 214 -18.52 21.96 27.04
N ASP A 215 -17.33 22.54 27.24
CA ASP A 215 -16.15 22.26 26.39
C ASP A 215 -15.55 20.88 26.68
N ASP A 216 -15.82 20.33 27.87
CA ASP A 216 -15.43 18.96 28.25
C ASP A 216 -16.46 17.92 27.74
N LEU A 217 -17.53 18.35 27.05
CA LEU A 217 -18.60 17.47 26.53
C LEU A 217 -18.32 16.91 25.13
N ASP A 218 -17.15 17.19 24.54
CA ASP A 218 -16.66 16.53 23.32
C ASP A 218 -15.31 15.80 23.51
N ASP A 219 -14.80 15.71 24.74
CA ASP A 219 -13.56 15.02 25.12
C ASP A 219 -13.73 13.49 25.27
N ASP A 220 -14.90 12.95 24.93
CA ASP A 220 -15.06 11.51 24.61
C ASP A 220 -14.45 11.29 23.21
N ASP A 221 -13.12 11.26 23.16
CA ASP A 221 -12.33 10.92 21.98
C ASP A 221 -12.84 9.53 21.50
N PRO A 222 -13.51 9.43 20.34
CA PRO A 222 -14.22 8.22 19.90
C PRO A 222 -13.28 7.06 19.54
N ASP A 223 -11.98 7.23 19.80
CA ASP A 223 -10.89 6.28 19.67
C ASP A 223 -10.49 5.59 20.99
N GLU A 224 -11.00 6.00 22.17
CA GLU A 224 -10.75 5.28 23.44
C GLU A 224 -11.43 3.90 23.52
N ASP A 225 -12.47 3.64 22.73
CA ASP A 225 -13.13 2.32 22.62
C ASP A 225 -12.51 1.43 21.52
N LEU A 226 -11.43 1.85 20.87
CA LEU A 226 -10.77 1.10 19.78
C LEU A 226 -9.65 0.17 20.25
N ASP A 227 -9.75 -0.36 21.47
CA ASP A 227 -9.01 -1.53 21.91
C ASP A 227 -9.85 -2.81 21.69
N ILE A 228 -10.01 -3.23 20.42
CA ILE A 228 -10.53 -4.55 20.03
C ILE A 228 -9.62 -5.29 19.05
#